data_AF-A0A363MWR7-F1
#
_entry.id   AF-A0A363MWR7-F1
#
_cell.length_a   1.000
_cell.length_b   1.000
_cell.length_c   1.000
_cell.angle_alpha   90.00
_cell.angle_beta   90.00
_cell.angle_gamma   90.00
#
_symmetry.space_group_name_H-M   'P 1'
#
loop_
_entity.id
_entity.type
_entity.pdbx_description
1 polymer ?
#
loop_
_entity_poly.entity_id
_entity_poly.type
_entity_poly.pdbx_seq_one_letter_code
_entity_poly.pdbx_strand_id
1 'polypeptide(L)'
;MALSTCRIKGTDITWIDIYDPSEEEIESVSSKYSLNSYALLDSLDPDHLPKYEEHNDTHFLIIRLLHDESQKLQTIQSLSSKIAVFFTDSFIITIHRSAQPLIENIMKNVVSAGKINLLRELPYISWVMPCVHLKNLP
;
A
#
# COMPACT_ATOMS: atom_id res chain seq x y z
N MET A 1 10.04 -0.14 -13.22
CA MET A 1 8.77 -0.56 -13.87
C MET A 1 8.60 -2.07 -13.95
N ALA A 2 7.77 -2.61 -13.06
CA ALA A 2 6.89 -3.74 -13.39
C ALA A 2 5.48 -3.31 -12.96
N LEU A 3 4.57 -3.16 -13.93
CA LEU A 3 3.16 -2.91 -13.65
C LEU A 3 2.45 -4.26 -13.70
N SER A 4 1.96 -4.72 -12.55
CA SER A 4 1.13 -5.93 -12.49
C SER A 4 -0.31 -5.53 -12.23
N THR A 5 -1.23 -6.06 -13.01
CA THR A 5 -2.67 -5.79 -12.81
C THR A 5 -3.43 -7.10 -12.77
N CYS A 6 -4.30 -7.27 -11.79
CA CYS A 6 -5.23 -8.39 -11.75
C CYS A 6 -6.60 -7.96 -11.22
N ARG A 7 -7.65 -8.66 -11.65
CA ARG A 7 -8.99 -8.51 -11.06
C ARG A 7 -9.14 -9.49 -9.91
N ILE A 8 -9.68 -9.03 -8.79
CA ILE A 8 -9.97 -9.90 -7.67
C ILE A 8 -11.17 -10.80 -8.00
N LYS A 9 -10.95 -12.12 -7.98
CA LYS A 9 -12.03 -13.07 -8.25
C LYS A 9 -13.16 -12.91 -7.23
N GLY A 10 -14.39 -12.84 -7.74
CA GLY A 10 -15.59 -12.67 -6.92
C GLY A 10 -15.91 -11.21 -6.57
N THR A 11 -15.17 -10.24 -7.12
CA THR A 11 -15.39 -8.81 -6.88
C THR A 11 -15.21 -7.99 -8.15
N ASP A 12 -15.59 -6.71 -8.08
CA ASP A 12 -15.32 -5.73 -9.13
C ASP A 12 -14.00 -4.97 -8.92
N ILE A 13 -13.24 -5.37 -7.91
CA ILE A 13 -12.01 -4.69 -7.51
C ILE A 13 -10.87 -5.05 -8.46
N THR A 14 -10.21 -4.01 -8.98
CA THR A 14 -8.98 -4.14 -9.77
C THR A 14 -7.77 -3.81 -8.89
N TRP A 15 -6.84 -4.75 -8.75
CA TRP A 15 -5.57 -4.50 -8.06
C TRP A 15 -4.49 -4.16 -9.09
N ILE A 16 -3.90 -2.97 -8.96
CA ILE A 16 -2.71 -2.51 -9.67
C ILE A 16 -1.51 -2.46 -8.71
N ASP A 17 -0.42 -3.12 -9.06
CA ASP A 17 0.84 -3.05 -8.35
C ASP A 17 1.88 -2.30 -9.19
N ILE A 18 2.49 -1.27 -8.59
CA ILE A 18 3.40 -0.34 -9.22
C ILE A 18 4.76 -0.45 -8.54
N TYR A 19 5.69 -1.13 -9.22
CA TYR A 19 7.07 -1.28 -8.76
C TYR A 19 8.03 -0.25 -9.37
N ASP A 20 8.69 0.49 -8.48
CA ASP A 20 9.71 1.50 -8.76
C ASP A 20 9.29 2.47 -9.88
N PRO A 21 8.22 3.26 -9.66
CA PRO A 21 7.71 4.18 -10.67
C PRO A 21 8.54 5.46 -10.79
N SER A 22 8.49 6.06 -11.97
CA SER A 22 8.92 7.45 -12.19
C SER A 22 7.88 8.45 -11.65
N GLU A 23 8.28 9.71 -11.51
CA GLU A 23 7.37 10.81 -11.14
C GLU A 23 6.22 10.96 -12.16
N GLU A 24 6.53 10.85 -13.46
CA GLU A 24 5.55 10.95 -14.56
C GLU A 24 4.50 9.83 -14.51
N GLU A 25 4.92 8.60 -14.18
CA GLU A 25 4.01 7.45 -14.02
C GLU A 25 3.08 7.65 -12.82
N ILE A 26 3.63 8.19 -11.73
CA ILE A 26 2.88 8.53 -10.52
C ILE A 26 1.83 9.60 -10.81
N GLU A 27 2.17 10.65 -11.55
CA GLU A 27 1.22 11.69 -11.96
C GLU A 27 0.11 11.12 -12.86
N SER A 28 0.46 10.22 -13.78
CA SER A 28 -0.49 9.55 -14.65
C SER A 28 -1.50 8.71 -13.86
N VAL A 29 -1.02 7.93 -12.89
CA VAL A 29 -1.86 7.11 -12.00
C VAL A 29 -2.72 8.00 -11.11
N SER A 30 -2.14 9.05 -10.53
CA SER A 30 -2.88 10.00 -9.70
C SER A 30 -4.04 10.63 -10.45
N SER A 31 -3.80 11.05 -11.70
CA SER A 31 -4.83 11.66 -12.54
C SER A 31 -5.93 10.66 -12.90
N LYS A 32 -5.53 9.43 -13.25
CA LYS A 32 -6.46 8.37 -13.67
C LYS A 32 -7.38 7.89 -12.55
N TYR A 33 -6.86 7.82 -11.32
CA TYR A 33 -7.59 7.29 -10.16
C TYR A 33 -8.02 8.39 -9.17
N SER A 34 -7.81 9.66 -9.52
CA SER A 34 -8.13 10.82 -8.67
C SER A 34 -7.53 10.72 -7.26
N LEU A 35 -6.28 10.25 -7.18
CA LEU A 35 -5.59 10.12 -5.90
C LEU A 35 -5.26 11.50 -5.33
N ASN A 36 -5.31 11.60 -4.00
CA ASN A 36 -4.93 12.84 -3.31
C ASN A 36 -3.42 13.10 -3.51
N SER A 37 -3.09 14.31 -4.00
CA SER A 37 -1.72 14.68 -4.33
C SER A 37 -0.78 14.71 -3.13
N TYR A 38 -1.26 15.06 -1.93
CA TYR A 38 -0.44 15.02 -0.71
C TYR A 38 -0.13 13.58 -0.31
N ALA A 39 -1.14 12.70 -0.29
CA ALA A 39 -0.94 11.27 -0.04
C ALA A 39 0.03 10.62 -1.04
N LEU A 40 0.01 11.08 -2.29
CA LEU A 40 0.94 10.64 -3.32
C LEU A 40 2.38 11.08 -3.03
N LEU A 41 2.59 12.31 -2.59
CA LEU A 41 3.92 12.79 -2.19
C LEU A 41 4.45 11.98 -0.98
N ASP A 42 3.59 11.65 -0.03
CA ASP A 42 3.93 10.80 1.11
C ASP A 42 4.26 9.36 0.69
N SER A 43 3.61 8.87 -0.37
CA SER A 43 3.92 7.58 -0.98
C SER A 43 5.34 7.53 -1.58
N LEU A 44 5.88 8.67 -1.97
CA LEU A 44 7.22 8.82 -2.54
C LEU A 44 8.32 9.04 -1.49
N ASP A 45 8.00 9.69 -0.37
CA ASP A 45 8.97 10.01 0.68
C ASP A 45 9.43 8.73 1.43
N PRO A 46 10.69 8.27 1.28
CA PRO A 46 11.16 7.02 1.88
C PRO A 46 11.10 7.00 3.42
N ASP A 47 11.17 8.17 4.05
CA ASP A 47 11.18 8.34 5.50
C ASP A 47 9.78 8.53 6.09
N HIS A 48 8.76 8.62 5.24
CA HIS A 48 7.39 8.75 5.70
C HIS A 48 6.98 7.54 6.56
N LEU A 49 6.47 7.85 7.76
CA LEU A 49 6.04 6.85 8.72
C LEU A 49 4.73 6.17 8.30
N PRO A 50 4.44 4.97 8.82
CA PRO A 50 3.13 4.34 8.67
C PRO A 50 2.01 5.28 9.10
N LYS A 51 0.98 5.38 8.27
CA LYS A 51 -0.21 6.18 8.55
C LYS A 51 -1.41 5.67 7.76
N TYR A 52 -2.59 6.11 8.17
CA TYR A 52 -3.84 5.91 7.46
C TYR A 52 -4.54 7.26 7.30
N GLU A 53 -5.08 7.49 6.11
CA GLU A 53 -5.86 8.67 5.76
C GLU A 53 -7.04 8.27 4.88
N GLU A 54 -8.09 9.07 4.89
CA GLU A 54 -9.27 8.87 4.06
C GLU A 54 -9.65 10.20 3.40
N HIS A 55 -9.83 10.17 2.08
CA HIS A 55 -10.17 11.35 1.29
C HIS A 55 -11.05 10.97 0.11
N ASN A 56 -12.26 11.53 0.03
CA ASN A 56 -13.22 11.27 -1.06
C ASN A 56 -13.39 9.78 -1.37
N ASP A 57 -13.73 8.98 -0.34
CA ASP A 57 -13.91 7.52 -0.40
C ASP A 57 -12.65 6.73 -0.80
N THR A 58 -11.51 7.40 -0.98
CA THR A 58 -10.21 6.77 -1.18
C THR A 58 -9.48 6.68 0.14
N HIS A 59 -9.17 5.44 0.53
CA HIS A 59 -8.35 5.15 1.69
C HIS A 59 -6.89 5.10 1.27
N PHE A 60 -6.02 5.68 2.08
CA PHE A 60 -4.58 5.67 1.91
C PHE A 60 -3.93 5.08 3.15
N LEU A 61 -3.04 4.11 2.95
CA LEU A 61 -2.31 3.43 4.02
C LEU A 61 -0.84 3.30 3.64
N ILE A 62 0.05 3.69 4.55
CA ILE A 62 1.47 3.35 4.46
C ILE A 62 1.74 2.23 5.46
N ILE A 63 2.23 1.10 4.97
CA ILE A 63 2.73 -0.02 5.80
C ILE A 63 4.23 -0.21 5.58
N ARG A 64 4.88 -0.82 6.57
CA ARG A 64 6.28 -1.25 6.46
C ARG A 64 6.39 -2.74 6.69
N LEU A 65 7.04 -3.43 5.76
CA LEU A 65 7.37 -4.84 5.88
C LEU A 65 8.79 -4.96 6.41
N LEU A 66 8.98 -5.70 7.49
CA LEU A 66 10.31 -6.00 8.01
C LEU A 66 11.01 -7.01 7.09
N HIS A 67 12.27 -6.76 6.77
CA HIS A 67 13.13 -7.74 6.13
C HIS A 67 13.70 -8.68 7.20
N ASP A 68 13.85 -9.96 6.86
CA ASP A 68 14.43 -10.94 7.77
C ASP A 68 15.92 -10.61 8.02
N GLU A 69 16.34 -10.48 9.28
CA GLU A 69 17.64 -9.93 9.72
C GLU A 69 18.86 -10.82 9.41
N SER A 70 18.73 -11.79 8.50
CA SER A 70 19.82 -12.70 8.14
C SER A 70 21.00 -12.03 7.41
N GLN A 71 20.84 -10.77 6.96
CA GLN A 71 21.92 -9.99 6.37
C GLN A 71 22.16 -8.72 7.18
N LYS A 72 23.31 -8.68 7.86
CA LYS A 72 23.89 -7.49 8.51
C LYS A 72 23.78 -6.26 7.59
N LEU A 73 22.79 -5.41 7.79
CA LEU A 73 22.72 -4.10 7.15
C LEU A 73 22.66 -3.00 8.21
N GLN A 74 23.56 -2.01 8.06
CA GLN A 74 24.06 -1.13 9.11
C GLN A 74 23.16 0.08 9.45
N THR A 75 21.87 0.10 9.08
CA THR A 75 20.99 1.24 9.39
C THR A 75 19.54 0.79 9.61
N ILE A 76 18.82 1.42 10.54
CA ILE A 76 17.40 1.12 10.87
C ILE A 76 16.47 1.21 9.64
N GLN A 77 16.76 2.13 8.70
CA GLN A 77 16.03 2.26 7.42
C GLN A 77 16.20 1.03 6.51
N SER A 78 17.26 0.23 6.70
CA SER A 78 17.53 -0.97 5.92
C SER A 78 16.77 -2.22 6.40
N LEU A 79 16.06 -2.12 7.54
CA LEU A 79 15.34 -3.23 8.15
C LEU A 79 13.91 -3.38 7.63
N SER A 80 13.39 -2.40 6.88
CA SER A 80 12.01 -2.46 6.39
C SER A 80 11.79 -1.76 5.06
N SER A 81 10.90 -2.32 4.25
CA SER A 81 10.45 -1.70 3.00
C SER A 81 9.05 -1.10 3.17
N LYS A 82 8.85 0.08 2.59
CA LYS A 82 7.59 0.81 2.61
C LYS A 82 6.71 0.34 1.45
N ILE A 83 5.43 0.14 1.73
CA ILE A 83 4.39 -0.03 0.72
C ILE A 83 3.31 1.02 0.99
N ALA A 84 3.05 1.85 -0.01
CA ALA A 84 1.89 2.72 -0.04
C ALA A 84 0.72 1.97 -0.69
N VAL A 85 -0.46 2.04 -0.08
CA VAL A 85 -1.67 1.35 -0.52
C VAL A 85 -2.79 2.38 -0.63
N PHE A 86 -3.33 2.55 -1.83
CA PHE A 86 -4.58 3.27 -2.06
C PHE A 86 -5.68 2.26 -2.33
N PHE A 87 -6.85 2.40 -1.73
CA PHE A 87 -7.95 1.47 -1.99
C PHE A 87 -9.33 2.10 -1.85
N THR A 88 -10.26 1.54 -2.62
CA THR A 88 -11.69 1.84 -2.64
C THR A 88 -12.46 0.52 -2.81
N ASP A 89 -13.78 0.59 -2.88
CA ASP A 89 -14.61 -0.55 -3.28
C ASP A 89 -14.43 -1.00 -4.75
N SER A 90 -13.62 -0.27 -5.53
CA SER A 90 -13.39 -0.52 -6.96
C SER A 90 -11.94 -0.82 -7.35
N PHE A 91 -10.96 -0.40 -6.54
CA PHE A 91 -9.56 -0.63 -6.83
C PHE A 91 -8.69 -0.80 -5.57
N ILE A 92 -7.54 -1.44 -5.77
CA ILE A 92 -6.39 -1.42 -4.86
C ILE A 92 -5.18 -1.01 -5.71
N ILE A 93 -4.40 -0.03 -5.25
CA ILE A 93 -3.16 0.40 -5.88
C ILE A 93 -2.05 0.28 -4.85
N THR A 94 -1.05 -0.55 -5.11
CA THR A 94 0.16 -0.66 -4.30
C THR A 94 1.32 0.02 -5.00
N ILE A 95 2.06 0.87 -4.26
CA ILE A 95 3.24 1.58 -4.76
C ILE A 95 4.42 1.27 -3.83
N HIS A 96 5.53 0.81 -4.40
CA HIS A 96 6.74 0.48 -3.66
C HIS A 96 8.00 0.62 -4.54
N ARG A 97 9.13 0.96 -3.91
CA ARG A 97 10.44 1.17 -4.59
C ARG A 97 11.36 -0.05 -4.52
N SER A 98 11.01 -1.04 -3.71
CA SER A 98 11.80 -2.26 -3.52
C SER A 98 10.91 -3.45 -3.81
N ALA A 99 11.45 -4.46 -4.50
CA ALA A 99 10.69 -5.65 -4.88
C ALA A 99 9.96 -6.25 -3.69
N GLN A 100 8.68 -6.59 -3.89
CA GLN A 100 7.81 -7.15 -2.85
C GLN A 100 7.34 -8.55 -3.24
N PRO A 101 8.14 -9.61 -2.96
CA PRO A 101 7.74 -10.98 -3.24
C PRO A 101 6.40 -11.37 -2.60
N LEU A 102 6.06 -10.74 -1.46
CA LEU A 102 4.77 -10.93 -0.79
C LEU A 102 3.60 -10.49 -1.67
N ILE A 103 3.68 -9.30 -2.28
CA ILE A 103 2.61 -8.75 -3.13
C ILE A 103 2.46 -9.62 -4.38
N GLU A 104 3.56 -9.95 -5.04
CA GLU A 104 3.55 -10.87 -6.18
C GLU A 104 2.89 -12.21 -5.85
N ASN A 105 3.24 -12.78 -4.69
CA ASN A 105 2.71 -14.06 -4.22
C ASN A 105 1.20 -13.96 -3.95
N ILE A 106 0.73 -12.88 -3.33
CA ILE A 106 -0.70 -12.66 -3.08
C ILE A 106 -1.47 -12.54 -4.40
N MET A 107 -0.98 -11.73 -5.34
CA MET A 107 -1.62 -11.56 -6.65
C MET A 107 -1.68 -12.88 -7.45
N LYS A 108 -0.60 -13.66 -7.42
CA LYS A 108 -0.52 -14.96 -8.13
C LYS A 108 -1.37 -16.05 -7.47
N ASN A 109 -1.31 -16.20 -6.15
CA ASN A 109 -1.84 -17.39 -5.47
C ASN A 109 -3.15 -17.18 -4.71
N VAL A 110 -3.43 -15.96 -4.24
CA VAL A 110 -4.60 -15.69 -3.41
C VAL A 110 -5.72 -15.08 -4.25
N VAL A 111 -5.38 -14.05 -5.01
CA VAL A 111 -6.34 -13.33 -5.87
C VAL A 111 -6.85 -14.24 -6.99
N SER A 112 -5.94 -14.94 -7.66
CA SER A 112 -6.27 -15.81 -8.79
C SER A 112 -6.93 -17.13 -8.36
N ALA A 113 -6.82 -17.52 -7.08
CA ALA A 113 -7.49 -18.69 -6.53
C ALA A 113 -8.91 -18.39 -5.99
N GLY A 114 -9.32 -17.12 -5.91
CA GLY A 114 -10.63 -16.73 -5.35
C GLY A 114 -10.76 -17.01 -3.85
N LYS A 115 -9.64 -17.07 -3.12
CA LYS A 115 -9.62 -17.37 -1.67
C LYS A 115 -9.76 -16.12 -0.80
N ILE A 116 -10.16 -14.99 -1.37
CA ILE A 116 -10.37 -13.75 -0.62
C ILE A 116 -11.78 -13.77 -0.05
N ASN A 117 -11.90 -14.08 1.23
CA ASN A 117 -13.10 -13.75 2.00
C ASN A 117 -13.04 -12.24 2.26
N LEU A 118 -13.85 -11.48 1.53
CA LEU A 118 -14.03 -10.06 1.84
C LEU A 118 -14.57 -9.97 3.27
N LEU A 119 -13.75 -9.48 4.20
CA LEU A 119 -14.16 -9.13 5.55
C LEU A 119 -15.05 -7.88 5.47
N ARG A 120 -16.24 -8.00 4.89
CA ARG A 120 -17.24 -6.90 4.81
C ARG A 120 -17.88 -6.61 6.17
N GLU A 121 -17.52 -7.36 7.22
CA GLU A 121 -18.13 -7.26 8.56
C GLU A 121 -17.09 -7.13 9.67
N LEU A 122 -16.12 -6.22 9.54
CA LEU A 122 -15.34 -5.78 10.70
C LEU A 122 -15.73 -4.36 11.09
N PRO A 123 -16.65 -4.16 12.06
CA PRO A 123 -16.85 -2.86 12.71
C PRO A 123 -15.63 -2.40 13.56
N TYR A 124 -14.42 -2.92 13.29
CA TYR A 124 -13.26 -2.89 14.18
C TYR A 124 -12.06 -2.09 13.66
N ILE A 125 -12.16 -1.42 12.50
CA ILE A 125 -11.07 -0.54 12.03
C ILE A 125 -10.84 0.67 12.96
N SER A 126 -11.81 1.01 13.82
CA SER A 126 -11.59 2.05 14.85
C SER A 126 -10.61 1.64 15.98
N TRP A 127 -10.24 0.35 16.10
CA TRP A 127 -9.44 -0.15 17.23
C TRP A 127 -7.98 -0.48 16.90
N VAL A 128 -7.60 -0.55 15.61
CA VAL A 128 -6.23 -0.98 15.20
C VAL A 128 -5.25 0.19 15.05
N MET A 129 -5.65 1.43 15.38
CA MET A 129 -4.76 2.60 15.36
C MET A 129 -4.43 3.22 16.74
N PRO A 130 -3.85 2.50 17.73
CA PRO A 130 -3.22 3.18 18.85
C PRO A 130 -1.77 3.66 18.56
N CYS A 131 -1.11 3.17 17.50
CA CYS A 131 0.34 3.30 17.38
C CYS A 131 0.88 4.47 16.54
N VAL A 132 0.03 5.35 16.00
CA VAL A 132 0.49 6.49 15.15
C VAL A 132 0.45 7.84 15.89
N HIS A 133 -0.01 7.90 17.14
CA HIS A 133 -0.21 9.18 17.85
C HIS A 133 0.52 9.30 19.19
N LEU A 134 1.83 9.08 19.18
CA LEU A 134 2.71 9.51 20.27
C LEU A 134 3.94 10.20 19.70
N LYS A 135 3.74 11.43 19.21
CA LYS A 135 4.74 12.49 19.34
C LYS A 135 4.04 13.85 19.26
N ASN A 136 4.01 14.47 20.45
CA ASN A 136 3.86 15.89 20.75
C ASN A 136 2.44 16.47 20.68
N LEU A 137 1.89 16.75 21.86
CA LEU A 137 1.43 18.08 22.28
C LEU A 137 1.14 18.06 23.80
N PRO A 138 1.12 19.23 24.45
CA PRO A 138 2.19 19.85 25.25
C PRO A 138 2.54 19.17 26.59
#